data_AF-A0A9E4L9G2-F1
#
_entry.id   AF-A0A9E4L9G2-F1
#
_cell.length_a   1.000
_cell.length_b   1.000
_cell.length_c   1.000
_cell.angle_alpha   90.00
_cell.angle_beta   90.00
_cell.angle_gamma   90.00
#
_symmetry.space_group_name_H-M   'P 1'
#
loop_
_entity.id
_entity.type
_entity.pdbx_description
1 polymer ?
#
loop_
_entity_poly.entity_id
_entity_poly.type
_entity_poly.pdbx_seq_one_letter_code
_entity_poly.pdbx_strand_id
1 'polypeptide(L)'
;MNMRIAIPVCCLLLLVPLRTWGQPDTVRTILEDRCSGCHAPRESDGKLDAIEFQRKTPEGWEMTISRMVLTHQVELQPGEARRLVKYLSDQYGLAPAEVAPFQPLLARDHTVTSQDVPEALRAGCVQCHSYARTALQGRTAEEWGRLIDAKLALLPNIENETVSAGDYAKQQAAPYLVKALPFRSEAWSSWQSRPKADYSGEWKVVGHDSGRGGDYVGRLTLEAGEGDRYTGSFRYEFSNGLALSGQTTAIVYAGFQWRGVAQLGEGEAQTSQREIFFASEDGQQIEGRRLLTAYGDLA
;
A
#
# COMPACT_ATOMS: atom_id res chain seq x y z
N MET A 1 54.00 9.28 61.55
CA MET A 1 53.84 10.35 60.54
C MET A 1 53.24 9.69 59.31
N ASN A 2 51.91 9.60 59.24
CA ASN A 2 51.18 8.83 58.22
C ASN A 2 50.58 9.80 57.20
N MET A 3 51.12 9.79 55.99
CA MET A 3 50.70 10.66 54.89
C MET A 3 49.55 9.99 54.12
N ARG A 4 48.41 10.67 54.07
CA ARG A 4 47.24 10.30 53.25
C ARG A 4 47.43 10.85 51.85
N ILE A 5 47.30 10.00 50.83
CA ILE A 5 47.15 10.39 49.43
C ILE A 5 45.71 10.06 49.03
N ALA A 6 44.94 11.09 48.68
CA ALA A 6 43.60 10.97 48.10
C ALA A 6 43.69 11.38 46.63
N ILE A 7 43.31 10.48 45.73
CA ILE A 7 43.18 10.73 44.29
C ILE A 7 41.69 11.05 44.02
N PRO A 8 41.34 12.18 43.39
CA PRO A 8 39.96 12.43 43.00
C PRO A 8 39.68 11.74 41.66
N VAL A 9 38.71 10.82 41.65
CA VAL A 9 38.16 10.25 40.41
C VAL A 9 37.20 11.28 39.81
N CYS A 10 37.64 11.92 38.73
CA CYS A 10 36.81 12.79 37.91
C CYS A 10 35.92 11.91 37.01
N CYS A 11 34.67 11.71 37.42
CA CYS A 11 33.67 10.99 36.64
C CYS A 11 32.99 11.98 35.67
N LEU A 12 33.45 12.04 34.42
CA LEU A 12 32.74 12.74 33.35
C LEU A 12 31.51 11.90 32.96
N LEU A 13 30.36 12.24 33.53
CA LEU A 13 29.06 11.75 33.07
C LEU A 13 28.73 12.45 31.74
N LEU A 14 28.89 11.72 30.63
CA LEU A 14 28.29 12.07 29.34
C LEU A 14 26.76 12.07 29.52
N LEU A 15 26.18 13.26 29.61
CA LEU A 15 24.74 13.49 29.55
C LEU A 15 24.26 13.13 28.14
N VAL A 16 23.83 11.88 27.96
CA VAL A 16 22.94 11.52 26.85
C VAL A 16 21.59 12.17 27.15
N PRO A 17 21.05 13.04 26.29
CA PRO A 17 19.73 13.61 26.53
C PRO A 17 18.70 12.48 26.47
N LEU A 18 18.08 12.18 27.61
CA LEU A 18 16.88 11.37 27.67
C LEU A 18 15.79 12.09 26.87
N ARG A 19 15.45 11.59 25.68
CA ARG A 19 14.26 12.03 24.95
C ARG A 19 13.05 11.83 25.86
N THR A 20 12.37 12.93 26.19
CA THR A 20 11.11 12.91 26.92
C THR A 20 10.06 12.21 26.07
N TRP A 21 9.50 11.11 26.58
CA TRP A 21 8.36 10.43 25.96
C TRP A 21 7.15 11.35 26.05
N GLY A 22 6.67 11.87 24.91
CA GLY A 22 5.52 12.78 24.92
C GLY A 22 5.32 13.69 23.70
N GLN A 23 6.19 13.66 22.69
CA GLN A 23 5.89 14.26 21.39
C GLN A 23 5.37 13.17 20.45
N PRO A 24 4.29 13.39 19.67
CA PRO A 24 3.89 12.45 18.63
C PRO A 24 5.01 12.39 17.59
N ASP A 25 5.71 11.26 17.52
CA ASP A 25 6.72 11.05 16.48
C ASP A 25 6.07 11.27 15.12
N THR A 26 6.64 12.19 14.34
CA THR A 26 6.21 12.35 12.94
C THR A 26 6.41 11.02 12.21
N VAL A 27 5.60 10.74 11.18
CA VAL A 27 5.78 9.48 10.44
C VAL A 27 7.18 9.38 9.81
N ARG A 28 7.80 10.53 9.48
CA ARG A 28 9.20 10.57 9.05
C ARG A 28 10.16 10.12 10.15
N THR A 29 9.96 10.55 11.40
CA THR A 29 10.75 10.09 12.55
C THR A 29 10.61 8.58 12.76
N ILE A 30 9.39 8.04 12.65
CA ILE A 30 9.16 6.59 12.73
C ILE A 30 9.93 5.86 11.62
N LEU A 31 9.87 6.37 10.39
CA LEU A 31 10.58 5.78 9.26
C LEU A 31 12.10 5.76 9.49
N GLU A 32 12.68 6.87 9.97
CA GLU A 32 14.11 6.96 10.25
C GLU A 32 14.53 6.07 11.41
N ASP A 33 13.82 6.12 12.54
CA ASP A 33 14.16 5.39 13.76
C ASP A 33 14.03 3.87 13.56
N ARG A 34 13.07 3.43 12.73
CA ARG A 34 12.83 1.99 12.48
C ARG A 34 13.63 1.42 11.31
N CYS A 35 14.04 2.23 10.34
CA CYS A 35 14.57 1.70 9.08
C CYS A 35 16.02 2.11 8.78
N SER A 36 16.52 3.24 9.31
CA SER A 36 17.82 3.79 8.89
C SER A 36 19.03 2.93 9.27
N GLY A 37 18.89 2.06 10.28
CA GLY A 37 19.93 1.09 10.67
C GLY A 37 20.27 0.05 9.58
N CYS A 38 19.33 -0.24 8.68
CA CYS A 38 19.55 -1.14 7.52
C CYS A 38 19.47 -0.39 6.18
N HIS A 39 18.65 0.65 6.11
CA HIS A 39 18.47 1.48 4.92
C HIS A 39 19.21 2.81 5.11
N ALA A 40 20.52 2.79 4.90
CA ALA A 40 21.34 3.98 5.10
C ALA A 40 20.82 5.18 4.28
N PRO A 41 20.75 6.38 4.87
CA PRO A 41 20.51 7.61 4.10
C PRO A 41 21.61 7.81 3.06
N ARG A 42 21.25 8.07 1.81
CA ARG A 42 22.22 8.42 0.78
C ARG A 42 22.81 9.79 1.04
N GLU A 43 24.13 9.92 0.86
CA GLU A 43 24.86 11.18 1.07
C GLU A 43 24.35 12.32 0.18
N SER A 44 23.82 12.00 -1.01
CA SER A 44 23.39 12.98 -2.00
C SER A 44 22.15 13.78 -1.62
N ASP A 45 21.17 13.14 -0.99
CA ASP A 45 19.82 13.71 -0.79
C ASP A 45 19.17 13.28 0.53
N GLY A 46 19.87 12.55 1.39
CA GLY A 46 19.37 12.09 2.70
C GLY A 46 18.28 11.03 2.60
N LYS A 47 17.97 10.55 1.39
CA LYS A 47 16.92 9.56 1.19
C LYS A 47 17.36 8.17 1.62
N LEU A 48 16.48 7.44 2.29
CA LEU A 48 16.72 6.07 2.72
C LEU A 48 16.83 5.15 1.51
N ASP A 49 17.95 4.45 1.42
CA ASP A 49 18.25 3.53 0.33
C ASP A 49 17.15 2.44 0.18
N ALA A 50 16.87 2.07 -1.07
CA ALA A 50 15.75 1.21 -1.49
C ALA A 50 14.32 1.74 -1.21
N ILE A 51 14.05 2.28 -0.03
CA ILE A 51 12.69 2.73 0.37
C ILE A 51 12.22 3.87 -0.53
N GLU A 52 13.02 4.92 -0.66
CA GLU A 52 12.63 6.17 -1.34
C GLU A 52 12.94 6.17 -2.85
N PHE A 53 13.22 4.98 -3.40
CA PHE A 53 13.56 4.73 -4.81
C PHE A 53 12.62 3.71 -5.48
N GLN A 54 11.48 3.44 -4.84
CA GLN A 54 10.41 2.59 -5.34
C GLN A 54 9.06 3.29 -5.11
N ARG A 55 8.05 2.97 -5.92
CA ARG A 55 6.66 3.40 -5.77
C ARG A 55 5.73 2.20 -5.86
N LYS A 56 4.63 2.19 -5.09
CA LYS A 56 3.68 1.06 -4.99
C LYS A 56 2.28 1.52 -4.61
N THR A 57 1.31 0.62 -4.74
CA THR A 57 -0.01 0.75 -4.10
C THR A 57 0.09 0.60 -2.57
N PRO A 58 -0.96 0.96 -1.81
CA PRO A 58 -1.02 0.71 -0.36
C PRO A 58 -0.76 -0.75 0.00
N GLU A 59 -1.36 -1.68 -0.72
CA GLU A 59 -1.15 -3.12 -0.52
C GLU A 59 0.31 -3.52 -0.81
N GLY A 60 0.96 -2.90 -1.81
CA GLY A 60 2.36 -3.15 -2.12
C GLY A 60 3.32 -2.65 -1.02
N TRP A 61 3.00 -1.51 -0.40
CA TRP A 61 3.73 -0.99 0.75
C TRP A 61 3.49 -1.81 2.01
N GLU A 62 2.23 -2.21 2.26
CA GLU A 62 1.87 -3.12 3.35
C GLU A 62 2.68 -4.42 3.23
N MET A 63 2.67 -5.07 2.07
CA MET A 63 3.46 -6.28 1.82
C MET A 63 4.97 -6.07 2.05
N THR A 64 5.49 -4.88 1.73
CA THR A 64 6.91 -4.57 1.92
C THR A 64 7.23 -4.46 3.41
N ILE A 65 6.42 -3.72 4.17
CA ILE A 65 6.58 -3.58 5.62
C ILE A 65 6.37 -4.94 6.33
N SER A 66 5.34 -5.70 5.95
CA SER A 66 5.10 -7.04 6.49
C SER A 66 6.29 -7.97 6.25
N ARG A 67 6.94 -7.91 5.08
CA ARG A 67 8.17 -8.68 4.83
C ARG A 67 9.31 -8.24 5.75
N MET A 68 9.46 -6.94 6.03
CA MET A 68 10.51 -6.46 6.95
C MET A 68 10.28 -6.98 8.38
N VAL A 69 9.03 -7.00 8.84
CA VAL A 69 8.66 -7.56 10.15
C VAL A 69 8.89 -9.09 10.17
N LEU A 70 8.37 -9.81 9.18
CA LEU A 70 8.35 -11.28 9.18
C LEU A 70 9.72 -11.90 8.86
N THR A 71 10.49 -11.30 7.96
CA THR A 71 11.75 -11.86 7.46
C THR A 71 12.97 -11.23 8.12
N HIS A 72 12.91 -9.93 8.42
CA HIS A 72 14.04 -9.17 8.96
C HIS A 72 13.82 -8.70 10.40
N GLN A 73 12.73 -9.13 11.04
CA GLN A 73 12.43 -8.91 12.46
C GLN A 73 12.41 -7.42 12.86
N VAL A 74 12.01 -6.54 11.95
CA VAL A 74 11.79 -5.13 12.30
C VAL A 74 10.66 -5.03 13.32
N GLU A 75 10.96 -4.45 14.48
CA GLU A 75 9.98 -4.22 15.53
C GLU A 75 9.22 -2.91 15.28
N LEU A 76 7.89 -3.00 15.19
CA LEU A 76 7.00 -1.86 15.05
C LEU A 76 5.99 -1.83 16.19
N GLN A 77 5.78 -0.64 16.76
CA GLN A 77 4.76 -0.43 17.78
C GLN A 77 3.34 -0.51 17.17
N PRO A 78 2.31 -0.75 18.00
CA PRO A 78 0.93 -0.76 17.53
C PRO A 78 0.58 0.51 16.72
N GLY A 79 0.10 0.31 15.50
CA GLY A 79 -0.29 1.39 14.60
C GLY A 79 0.84 2.04 13.78
N GLU A 80 2.12 1.85 14.11
CA GLU A 80 3.24 2.38 13.32
C GLU A 80 3.19 1.87 11.88
N ALA A 81 2.97 0.58 11.69
CA ALA A 81 2.88 -0.03 10.36
C ALA A 81 1.82 0.66 9.47
N ARG A 82 0.64 0.95 10.02
CA ARG A 82 -0.44 1.65 9.28
C ARG A 82 -0.05 3.08 8.93
N ARG A 83 0.60 3.80 9.85
CA ARG A 83 1.10 5.16 9.59
C ARG A 83 2.17 5.15 8.49
N LEU A 84 3.11 4.21 8.54
CA LEU A 84 4.15 4.03 7.51
C LEU A 84 3.54 3.69 6.15
N VAL A 85 2.59 2.75 6.08
CA VAL A 85 1.87 2.44 4.82
C VAL A 85 1.19 3.68 4.26
N LYS A 86 0.48 4.44 5.10
CA LYS A 86 -0.17 5.69 4.66
C LYS A 86 0.85 6.67 4.08
N TYR A 87 1.88 7.01 4.84
CA TYR A 87 2.92 7.93 4.43
C TYR A 87 3.62 7.49 3.13
N LEU A 88 4.06 6.22 3.05
CA LEU A 88 4.73 5.70 1.85
C LEU A 88 3.79 5.67 0.64
N SER A 89 2.51 5.40 0.83
CA SER A 89 1.53 5.43 -0.27
C SER A 89 1.29 6.85 -0.79
N ASP A 90 1.32 7.86 0.08
CA ASP A 90 1.11 9.24 -0.37
C ASP A 90 2.37 9.84 -1.01
N GLN A 91 3.54 9.54 -0.45
CA GLN A 91 4.81 10.08 -0.95
C GLN A 91 5.35 9.29 -2.14
N TYR A 92 5.16 7.99 -2.13
CA TYR A 92 5.72 7.02 -3.08
C TYR A 92 4.62 6.09 -3.63
N GLY A 93 3.48 6.70 -3.98
CA GLY A 93 2.32 6.03 -4.57
C GLY A 93 2.38 5.88 -6.09
N LEU A 94 1.27 5.41 -6.65
CA LEU A 94 1.02 5.38 -8.09
C LEU A 94 -0.10 6.35 -8.45
N ALA A 95 -0.08 6.89 -9.66
CA ALA A 95 -1.15 7.73 -10.18
C ALA A 95 -2.39 6.89 -10.54
N PRO A 96 -3.58 7.50 -10.63
CA PRO A 96 -4.80 6.82 -11.10
C PRO A 96 -4.59 6.09 -12.43
N ALA A 97 -3.99 6.75 -13.43
CA ALA A 97 -3.68 6.14 -14.72
C ALA A 97 -2.72 4.93 -14.66
N GLU A 98 -1.82 4.89 -13.67
CA GLU A 98 -0.91 3.74 -13.47
C GLU A 98 -1.62 2.55 -12.81
N VAL A 99 -2.68 2.80 -12.04
CA VAL A 99 -3.44 1.78 -11.30
C VAL A 99 -4.64 1.26 -12.09
N ALA A 100 -5.26 2.10 -12.92
CA ALA A 100 -6.51 1.81 -13.64
C ALA A 100 -6.55 0.43 -14.33
N PRO A 101 -5.51 -0.01 -15.08
CA PRO A 101 -5.54 -1.31 -15.76
C PRO A 101 -5.61 -2.52 -14.82
N PHE A 102 -5.30 -2.35 -13.53
CA PHE A 102 -5.18 -3.43 -12.55
C PHE A 102 -6.14 -3.27 -11.36
N GLN A 103 -7.04 -2.29 -11.39
CA GLN A 103 -8.02 -2.08 -10.31
C GLN A 103 -8.88 -3.31 -10.01
N PRO A 104 -9.40 -4.09 -10.99
CA PRO A 104 -10.18 -5.29 -10.68
C PRO A 104 -9.36 -6.31 -9.86
N LEU A 105 -8.09 -6.50 -10.19
CA LEU A 105 -7.19 -7.41 -9.48
C LEU A 105 -6.89 -6.93 -8.06
N LEU A 106 -6.72 -5.63 -7.85
CA LEU A 106 -6.59 -5.04 -6.51
C LEU A 106 -7.89 -5.17 -5.70
N ALA A 107 -9.03 -4.98 -6.35
CA ALA A 107 -10.35 -5.16 -5.79
C ALA A 107 -10.72 -6.65 -5.59
N ARG A 108 -9.75 -7.57 -5.73
CA ARG A 108 -9.90 -9.03 -5.56
C ARG A 108 -10.97 -9.65 -6.45
N ASP A 109 -11.12 -9.11 -7.65
CA ASP A 109 -11.93 -9.77 -8.66
C ASP A 109 -11.16 -10.97 -9.19
N HIS A 110 -11.57 -12.16 -8.73
CA HIS A 110 -10.97 -13.43 -9.11
C HIS A 110 -11.45 -13.93 -10.48
N THR A 111 -12.42 -13.26 -11.11
CA THR A 111 -12.87 -13.57 -12.47
C THR A 111 -11.95 -12.97 -13.53
N VAL A 112 -11.16 -11.95 -13.15
CA VAL A 112 -10.19 -11.30 -14.02
C VAL A 112 -8.84 -12.00 -13.90
N THR A 113 -8.26 -12.37 -15.04
CA THR A 113 -6.87 -12.81 -15.14
C THR A 113 -6.00 -11.69 -15.69
N SER A 114 -4.70 -11.70 -15.37
CA SER A 114 -3.78 -10.73 -15.96
C SER A 114 -3.63 -10.99 -17.47
N GLN A 115 -4.36 -10.22 -18.28
CA GLN A 115 -4.22 -10.23 -19.73
C GLN A 115 -2.94 -9.48 -20.14
N ASP A 116 -2.44 -9.76 -21.34
CA ASP A 116 -1.32 -9.04 -21.98
C ASP A 116 0.00 -9.00 -21.20
N VAL A 117 0.38 -10.12 -20.56
CA VAL A 117 1.70 -10.25 -19.94
C VAL A 117 2.80 -10.08 -21.01
N PRO A 118 3.69 -9.09 -20.86
CA PRO A 118 4.79 -8.86 -21.79
C PRO A 118 5.65 -10.11 -21.93
N GLU A 119 6.09 -10.41 -23.15
CA GLU A 119 6.89 -11.62 -23.44
C GLU A 119 8.13 -11.71 -22.54
N ALA A 120 8.82 -10.59 -22.35
CA ALA A 120 9.99 -10.47 -21.47
C ALA A 120 9.74 -10.88 -20.00
N LEU A 121 8.48 -10.88 -19.55
CA LEU A 121 8.09 -11.18 -18.17
C LEU A 121 7.36 -12.52 -18.02
N ARG A 122 6.90 -13.11 -19.13
CA ARG A 122 6.01 -14.29 -19.12
C ARG A 122 6.67 -15.52 -18.46
N ALA A 123 7.93 -15.77 -18.79
CA ALA A 123 8.65 -16.91 -18.22
C ALA A 123 9.11 -16.62 -16.78
N GLY A 124 9.68 -15.43 -16.53
CA GLY A 124 10.42 -15.16 -15.29
C GLY A 124 9.64 -14.54 -14.13
N CYS A 125 8.49 -13.90 -14.37
CA CYS A 125 7.88 -13.03 -13.36
C CYS A 125 6.45 -13.39 -12.94
N VAL A 126 5.75 -14.22 -13.72
CA VAL A 126 4.31 -14.46 -13.51
C VAL A 126 3.95 -15.90 -13.15
N GLN A 127 4.96 -16.77 -12.95
CA GLN A 127 4.74 -18.18 -12.60
C GLN A 127 4.29 -18.37 -11.14
N CYS A 128 4.67 -17.45 -10.25
CA CYS A 128 4.38 -17.58 -8.81
C CYS A 128 3.28 -16.62 -8.32
N HIS A 129 3.08 -15.49 -8.99
CA HIS A 129 2.08 -14.50 -8.62
C HIS A 129 1.65 -13.67 -9.84
N SER A 130 0.54 -12.96 -9.73
CA SER A 130 -0.03 -12.18 -10.83
C SER A 130 0.96 -11.15 -11.39
N TYR A 131 0.82 -10.85 -12.69
CA TYR A 131 1.56 -9.76 -13.34
C TYR A 131 1.24 -8.41 -12.70
N ALA A 132 0.00 -8.19 -12.26
CA ALA A 132 -0.42 -6.98 -11.58
C ALA A 132 0.47 -6.65 -10.37
N ARG A 133 0.95 -7.65 -9.62
CA ARG A 133 1.87 -7.41 -8.49
C ARG A 133 3.18 -6.75 -8.96
N THR A 134 3.65 -7.07 -10.16
CA THR A 134 4.83 -6.46 -10.77
C THR A 134 4.49 -5.09 -11.37
N ALA A 135 3.39 -5.01 -12.13
CA ALA A 135 2.98 -3.81 -12.85
C ALA A 135 2.54 -2.66 -11.94
N LEU A 136 2.01 -2.97 -10.75
CA LEU A 136 1.64 -1.99 -9.73
C LEU A 136 2.84 -1.53 -8.89
N GLN A 137 3.97 -1.32 -9.54
CA GLN A 137 5.19 -0.78 -8.93
C GLN A 137 5.98 0.04 -9.96
N GLY A 138 6.61 1.12 -9.50
CA GLY A 138 7.61 1.86 -10.27
C GLY A 138 8.94 1.86 -9.54
N ARG A 139 10.07 1.60 -10.21
CA ARG A 139 11.38 1.54 -9.55
C ARG A 139 12.51 2.11 -10.41
N THR A 140 13.61 2.50 -9.77
CA THR A 140 14.83 2.86 -10.50
C THR A 140 15.43 1.61 -11.15
N ALA A 141 16.37 1.80 -12.08
CA ALA A 141 17.07 0.67 -12.69
C ALA A 141 17.79 -0.20 -11.66
N GLU A 142 18.46 0.44 -10.70
CA GLU A 142 19.11 -0.21 -9.57
C GLU A 142 18.12 -1.04 -8.75
N GLU A 143 16.95 -0.48 -8.41
CA GLU A 143 15.95 -1.14 -7.57
C GLU A 143 15.17 -2.27 -8.28
N TRP A 144 15.11 -2.24 -9.62
CA TRP A 144 14.65 -3.39 -10.40
C TRP A 144 15.68 -4.52 -10.41
N GLY A 145 16.98 -4.20 -10.53
CA GLY A 145 18.06 -5.18 -10.42
C GLY A 145 18.08 -5.85 -9.04
N ARG A 146 18.09 -5.06 -7.98
CA ARG A 146 18.04 -5.53 -6.58
C ARG A 146 16.79 -6.34 -6.29
N LEU A 147 15.66 -6.05 -6.95
CA LEU A 147 14.47 -6.89 -6.82
C LEU A 147 14.76 -8.32 -7.25
N ILE A 148 15.36 -8.51 -8.43
CA ILE A 148 15.68 -9.84 -8.97
C ILE A 148 16.63 -10.58 -8.01
N ASP A 149 17.70 -9.90 -7.57
CA ASP A 149 18.65 -10.47 -6.59
C ASP A 149 17.95 -10.89 -5.30
N ALA A 150 17.03 -10.07 -4.80
CA ALA A 150 16.25 -10.41 -3.61
C ALA A 150 15.32 -11.60 -3.81
N LYS A 151 14.82 -11.89 -5.03
CA LYS A 151 14.07 -13.13 -5.26
C LYS A 151 14.98 -14.35 -5.19
N LEU A 152 16.16 -14.28 -5.82
CA LEU A 152 17.13 -15.37 -5.78
C LEU A 152 17.58 -15.68 -4.35
N ALA A 153 17.83 -14.64 -3.55
CA ALA A 153 18.25 -14.81 -2.16
C ALA A 153 17.14 -15.38 -1.26
N LEU A 154 15.87 -15.00 -1.48
CA LEU A 154 14.75 -15.45 -0.65
C LEU A 154 14.16 -16.79 -1.12
N LEU A 155 14.35 -17.15 -2.39
CA LEU A 155 13.81 -18.36 -3.01
C LEU A 155 14.98 -19.16 -3.63
N PRO A 156 15.84 -19.78 -2.81
CA PRO A 156 17.11 -20.36 -3.28
C PRO A 156 16.96 -21.45 -4.34
N ASN A 157 15.78 -22.09 -4.45
CA ASN A 157 15.51 -23.11 -5.47
C ASN A 157 14.84 -22.57 -6.75
N ILE A 158 14.60 -21.26 -6.87
CA ILE A 158 13.80 -20.70 -7.97
C ILE A 158 14.41 -20.91 -9.37
N GLU A 159 15.73 -21.04 -9.44
CA GLU A 159 16.45 -21.32 -10.69
C GLU A 159 16.25 -22.76 -11.19
N ASN A 160 15.89 -23.69 -10.29
CA ASN A 160 15.52 -25.06 -10.67
C ASN A 160 14.05 -25.16 -11.10
N GLU A 161 13.19 -24.30 -10.57
CA GLU A 161 11.75 -24.29 -10.87
C GLU A 161 11.43 -23.50 -12.14
N THR A 162 12.25 -22.49 -12.47
CA THR A 162 12.02 -21.63 -13.63
C THR A 162 13.33 -21.38 -14.39
N VAL A 163 13.37 -21.81 -15.65
CA VAL A 163 14.53 -21.62 -16.57
C VAL A 163 14.85 -20.14 -16.87
N SER A 164 14.04 -19.23 -16.35
CA SER A 164 14.05 -17.80 -16.60
C SER A 164 14.32 -16.97 -15.34
N ALA A 165 14.71 -17.59 -14.23
CA ALA A 165 15.26 -16.88 -13.08
C ALA A 165 16.73 -16.46 -13.33
N GLY A 166 17.35 -15.82 -12.35
CA GLY A 166 18.79 -15.55 -12.39
C GLY A 166 19.18 -14.52 -13.44
N ASP A 167 20.27 -14.82 -14.15
CA ASP A 167 20.82 -13.97 -15.21
C ASP A 167 19.86 -13.76 -16.38
N TYR A 168 18.99 -14.74 -16.68
CA TYR A 168 17.97 -14.57 -17.72
C TYR A 168 17.01 -13.42 -17.36
N ALA A 169 16.52 -13.39 -16.11
CA ALA A 169 15.66 -12.31 -15.64
C ALA A 169 16.37 -10.95 -15.70
N LYS A 170 17.66 -10.91 -15.35
CA LYS A 170 18.46 -9.67 -15.44
C LYS A 170 18.60 -9.17 -16.87
N GLN A 171 18.78 -10.06 -17.83
CA GLN A 171 19.01 -9.69 -19.23
C GLN A 171 17.70 -9.38 -19.99
N GLN A 172 16.62 -10.09 -19.66
CA GLN A 172 15.36 -10.00 -20.41
C GLN A 172 14.32 -9.13 -19.70
N ALA A 173 14.06 -9.40 -18.41
CA ALA A 173 13.01 -8.73 -17.67
C ALA A 173 13.43 -7.33 -17.20
N ALA A 174 14.66 -7.17 -16.67
CA ALA A 174 15.07 -5.88 -16.09
C ALA A 174 15.03 -4.72 -17.10
N PRO A 175 15.55 -4.82 -18.35
CA PRO A 175 15.48 -3.72 -19.31
C PRO A 175 14.05 -3.33 -19.65
N TYR A 176 13.15 -4.32 -19.76
CA TYR A 176 11.72 -4.07 -19.97
C TYR A 176 11.11 -3.31 -18.77
N LEU A 177 11.35 -3.80 -17.54
CA LEU A 177 10.80 -3.20 -16.32
C LEU A 177 11.28 -1.76 -16.12
N VAL A 178 12.55 -1.47 -16.39
CA VAL A 178 13.09 -0.11 -16.29
C VAL A 178 12.42 0.85 -17.26
N LYS A 179 12.15 0.39 -18.48
CA LYS A 179 11.50 1.20 -19.51
C LYS A 179 10.00 1.36 -19.26
N ALA A 180 9.31 0.26 -18.94
CA ALA A 180 7.86 0.22 -18.84
C ALA A 180 7.34 0.71 -17.48
N LEU A 181 8.09 0.49 -16.40
CA LEU A 181 7.69 0.76 -15.02
C LEU A 181 8.76 1.59 -14.27
N PRO A 182 9.12 2.78 -14.77
CA PRO A 182 10.15 3.61 -14.16
C PRO A 182 9.71 4.22 -12.83
N PHE A 183 10.68 4.51 -11.96
CA PHE A 183 10.44 5.24 -10.71
C PHE A 183 9.84 6.62 -10.95
N ARG A 184 10.31 7.35 -11.97
CA ARG A 184 9.75 8.65 -12.36
C ARG A 184 8.78 8.45 -13.52
N SER A 185 7.55 8.91 -13.37
CA SER A 185 6.57 8.96 -14.45
C SER A 185 5.89 10.33 -14.46
N GLU A 186 5.55 10.80 -15.66
CA GLU A 186 4.80 12.06 -15.83
C GLU A 186 3.44 11.97 -15.16
N ALA A 187 2.76 10.81 -15.26
CA ALA A 187 1.49 10.56 -14.60
C ALA A 187 1.56 10.80 -13.09
N TRP A 188 2.58 10.26 -12.41
CA TRP A 188 2.76 10.47 -10.97
C TRP A 188 3.13 11.90 -10.63
N SER A 189 4.07 12.51 -11.34
CA SER A 189 4.45 13.91 -11.08
C SER A 189 3.28 14.88 -11.29
N SER A 190 2.49 14.68 -12.34
CA SER A 190 1.26 15.43 -12.60
C SER A 190 0.26 15.21 -11.46
N TRP A 191 -0.01 13.96 -11.11
CA TRP A 191 -0.95 13.62 -10.03
C TRP A 191 -0.53 14.21 -8.69
N GLN A 192 0.75 14.16 -8.31
CA GLN A 192 1.24 14.74 -7.06
C GLN A 192 0.93 16.23 -6.94
N SER A 193 1.10 16.98 -8.03
CA SER A 193 0.87 18.43 -8.07
C SER A 193 -0.61 18.84 -8.06
N ARG A 194 -1.52 17.92 -8.40
CA ARG A 194 -2.95 18.21 -8.45
C ARG A 194 -3.56 18.35 -7.03
N PRO A 195 -4.51 19.28 -6.83
CA PRO A 195 -5.38 19.25 -5.67
C PRO A 195 -6.09 17.89 -5.58
N LYS A 196 -6.19 17.34 -4.36
CA LYS A 196 -6.94 16.11 -4.13
C LYS A 196 -8.38 16.47 -3.81
N ALA A 197 -9.32 15.67 -4.30
CA ALA A 197 -10.74 15.89 -4.07
C ALA A 197 -11.10 15.66 -2.60
N ASP A 198 -12.08 16.43 -2.13
CA ASP A 198 -12.81 16.13 -0.90
C ASP A 198 -14.00 15.24 -1.29
N TYR A 199 -14.10 14.06 -0.67
CA TYR A 199 -15.15 13.09 -0.96
C TYR A 199 -16.39 13.25 -0.05
N SER A 200 -16.41 14.25 0.83
CA SER A 200 -17.57 14.55 1.67
C SER A 200 -18.79 14.99 0.84
N GLY A 201 -19.99 14.70 1.34
CA GLY A 201 -21.26 15.02 0.68
C GLY A 201 -22.08 13.79 0.28
N GLU A 202 -23.06 14.00 -0.59
CA GLU A 202 -23.98 12.96 -1.06
C GLU A 202 -23.54 12.36 -2.39
N TRP A 203 -23.56 11.03 -2.45
CA TRP A 203 -23.22 10.23 -3.60
C TRP A 203 -24.41 9.37 -4.02
N LYS A 204 -24.72 9.38 -5.31
CA LYS A 204 -25.59 8.36 -5.89
C LYS A 204 -24.79 7.08 -6.06
N VAL A 205 -25.33 5.98 -5.56
CA VAL A 205 -24.72 4.66 -5.68
C VAL A 205 -25.52 3.82 -6.66
N VAL A 206 -24.82 3.13 -7.55
CA VAL A 206 -25.35 2.08 -8.41
C VAL A 206 -24.40 0.90 -8.33
N GLY A 207 -24.92 -0.32 -8.35
CA GLY A 207 -24.08 -1.51 -8.30
C GLY A 207 -24.86 -2.79 -8.49
N HIS A 208 -24.16 -3.92 -8.33
CA HIS A 208 -24.71 -5.26 -8.51
C HIS A 208 -24.14 -6.21 -7.44
N ASP A 209 -25.00 -7.05 -6.85
CA ASP A 209 -24.63 -8.15 -5.97
C ASP A 209 -25.45 -9.40 -6.32
N SER A 210 -24.80 -10.35 -6.99
CA SER A 210 -25.41 -11.60 -7.44
C SER A 210 -25.74 -12.56 -6.29
N GLY A 211 -25.11 -12.40 -5.12
CA GLY A 211 -25.41 -13.18 -3.92
C GLY A 211 -26.59 -12.65 -3.11
N ARG A 212 -27.16 -11.50 -3.49
CA ARG A 212 -28.28 -10.86 -2.80
C ARG A 212 -29.47 -10.64 -3.73
N GLY A 213 -29.65 -9.41 -4.20
CA GLY A 213 -30.84 -8.96 -4.96
C GLY A 213 -30.54 -8.46 -6.36
N GLY A 214 -29.35 -8.75 -6.90
CA GLY A 214 -28.91 -8.32 -8.21
C GLY A 214 -28.55 -6.83 -8.22
N ASP A 215 -29.08 -6.10 -9.19
CA ASP A 215 -28.83 -4.66 -9.34
C ASP A 215 -29.41 -3.88 -8.17
N TYR A 216 -28.71 -2.82 -7.74
CA TYR A 216 -29.18 -1.92 -6.71
C TYR A 216 -28.85 -0.45 -7.02
N VAL A 217 -29.68 0.43 -6.48
CA VAL A 217 -29.47 1.88 -6.49
C VAL A 217 -29.63 2.43 -5.08
N GLY A 218 -28.97 3.55 -4.79
CA GLY A 218 -29.15 4.19 -3.50
C GLY A 218 -28.30 5.42 -3.29
N ARG A 219 -28.05 5.73 -2.02
CA ARG A 219 -27.27 6.89 -1.61
C ARG A 219 -26.21 6.51 -0.59
N LEU A 220 -25.10 7.23 -0.64
CA LEU A 220 -24.03 7.24 0.36
C LEU A 220 -23.82 8.70 0.76
N THR A 221 -23.82 8.99 2.06
CA THR A 221 -23.46 10.29 2.60
C THR A 221 -22.14 10.16 3.35
N LEU A 222 -21.15 10.97 2.98
CA LEU A 222 -19.82 10.96 3.53
C LEU A 222 -19.52 12.26 4.29
N GLU A 223 -18.79 12.11 5.39
CA GLU A 223 -18.25 13.19 6.20
C GLU A 223 -16.73 13.03 6.28
N ALA A 224 -16.01 14.12 6.08
CA ALA A 224 -14.56 14.16 6.24
C ALA A 224 -14.19 14.10 7.73
N GLY A 225 -13.22 13.25 8.05
CA GLY A 225 -12.59 13.15 9.35
C GLY A 225 -11.21 13.81 9.38
N GLU A 226 -10.38 13.41 10.35
CA GLU A 226 -9.00 13.90 10.42
C GLU A 226 -8.14 13.37 9.26
N GLY A 227 -7.50 14.28 8.53
CA GLY A 227 -6.67 13.95 7.37
C GLY A 227 -7.49 13.30 6.26
N ASP A 228 -7.01 12.18 5.72
CA ASP A 228 -7.68 11.46 4.62
C ASP A 228 -8.68 10.40 5.10
N ARG A 229 -9.27 10.61 6.29
CA ARG A 229 -10.26 9.69 6.87
C ARG A 229 -11.67 10.15 6.52
N TYR A 230 -12.55 9.19 6.29
CA TYR A 230 -13.97 9.45 6.02
C TYR A 230 -14.84 8.51 6.83
N THR A 231 -16.00 9.01 7.24
CA THR A 231 -17.09 8.21 7.81
C THR A 231 -18.37 8.49 7.02
N GLY A 232 -19.32 7.56 7.02
CA GLY A 232 -20.55 7.78 6.31
C GLY A 232 -21.63 6.76 6.57
N SER A 233 -22.80 7.00 5.97
CA SER A 233 -23.93 6.08 6.00
C SER A 233 -24.45 5.85 4.59
N PHE A 234 -24.94 4.64 4.33
CA PHE A 234 -25.49 4.29 3.03
C PHE A 234 -26.82 3.55 3.16
N ARG A 235 -27.64 3.68 2.14
CA ARG A 235 -28.88 2.92 1.96
C ARG A 235 -29.09 2.61 0.48
N TYR A 236 -29.27 1.33 0.18
CA TYR A 236 -29.50 0.80 -1.17
C TYR A 236 -30.82 0.04 -1.21
N GLU A 237 -31.45 0.05 -2.38
CA GLU A 237 -32.61 -0.77 -2.72
C GLU A 237 -32.26 -1.63 -3.93
N PHE A 238 -32.46 -2.94 -3.77
CA PHE A 238 -32.22 -3.95 -4.80
C PHE A 238 -33.44 -4.07 -5.72
N SER A 239 -33.19 -4.54 -6.94
CA SER A 239 -34.23 -4.81 -7.95
C SER A 239 -35.32 -5.78 -7.49
N ASN A 240 -35.01 -6.66 -6.51
CA ASN A 240 -35.97 -7.60 -5.92
C ASN A 240 -36.74 -7.02 -4.72
N GLY A 241 -36.59 -5.73 -4.41
CA GLY A 241 -37.27 -5.03 -3.31
C GLY A 241 -36.59 -5.15 -1.94
N LEU A 242 -35.48 -5.88 -1.83
CA LEU A 242 -34.68 -5.88 -0.60
C LEU A 242 -34.02 -4.51 -0.42
N ALA A 243 -33.85 -4.09 0.83
CA ALA A 243 -33.09 -2.89 1.18
C ALA A 243 -31.91 -3.26 2.07
N LEU A 244 -30.78 -2.59 1.85
CA LEU A 244 -29.59 -2.72 2.67
C LEU A 244 -29.16 -1.34 3.15
N SER A 245 -28.85 -1.21 4.43
CA SER A 245 -28.28 0.01 5.00
C SER A 245 -27.13 -0.32 5.94
N GLY A 246 -26.24 0.65 6.10
CA GLY A 246 -25.09 0.51 6.98
C GLY A 246 -24.29 1.79 7.11
N GLN A 247 -23.16 1.68 7.78
CA GLN A 247 -22.18 2.73 7.96
C GLN A 247 -20.88 2.35 7.26
N THR A 248 -20.08 3.31 6.84
CA THR A 248 -18.72 3.07 6.33
C THR A 248 -17.71 3.94 7.08
N THR A 249 -16.51 3.40 7.23
CA THR A 249 -15.32 4.16 7.64
C THR A 249 -14.20 3.85 6.66
N ALA A 250 -13.42 4.85 6.27
CA ALA A 250 -12.38 4.67 5.27
C ALA A 250 -11.17 5.58 5.45
N ILE A 251 -10.09 5.19 4.76
CA ILE A 251 -8.89 5.98 4.55
C ILE A 251 -8.65 6.07 3.05
N VAL A 252 -8.35 7.27 2.56
CA VAL A 252 -7.93 7.50 1.17
C VAL A 252 -6.41 7.56 1.10
N TYR A 253 -5.81 6.72 0.26
CA TYR A 253 -4.37 6.70 0.00
C TYR A 253 -4.05 7.34 -1.34
N ALA A 254 -2.95 8.09 -1.39
CA ALA A 254 -2.52 8.83 -2.59
C ALA A 254 -3.61 9.77 -3.17
N GLY A 255 -4.63 10.11 -2.36
CA GLY A 255 -5.75 10.96 -2.74
C GLY A 255 -6.84 10.33 -3.61
N PHE A 256 -6.78 9.03 -3.94
CA PHE A 256 -7.83 8.37 -4.74
C PHE A 256 -8.09 6.90 -4.40
N GLN A 257 -7.17 6.20 -3.72
CA GLN A 257 -7.33 4.79 -3.39
C GLN A 257 -8.07 4.66 -2.06
N TRP A 258 -9.38 4.47 -2.11
CA TRP A 258 -10.24 4.31 -0.94
C TRP A 258 -10.12 2.89 -0.39
N ARG A 259 -9.81 2.77 0.90
CA ARG A 259 -9.90 1.52 1.64
C ARG A 259 -10.81 1.71 2.84
N GLY A 260 -11.94 1.03 2.80
CA GLY A 260 -12.98 1.18 3.80
C GLY A 260 -13.42 -0.13 4.43
N VAL A 261 -14.24 0.02 5.45
CA VAL A 261 -14.98 -1.06 6.10
C VAL A 261 -16.41 -0.59 6.25
N ALA A 262 -17.32 -1.27 5.58
CA ALA A 262 -18.74 -1.11 5.76
C ALA A 262 -19.23 -2.00 6.91
N GLN A 263 -19.97 -1.42 7.84
CA GLN A 263 -20.73 -2.13 8.86
C GLN A 263 -22.19 -2.18 8.43
N LEU A 264 -22.72 -3.38 8.20
CA LEU A 264 -24.10 -3.60 7.81
C LEU A 264 -25.01 -3.65 9.05
N GLY A 265 -26.30 -3.36 8.87
CA GLY A 265 -27.30 -3.41 9.95
C GLY A 265 -27.50 -4.80 10.57
N GLU A 266 -28.19 -4.84 11.72
CA GLU A 266 -28.55 -6.08 12.42
C GLU A 266 -29.35 -7.03 11.52
N GLY A 267 -29.06 -8.34 11.61
CA GLY A 267 -29.72 -9.39 10.82
C GLY A 267 -28.93 -9.88 9.61
N GLU A 268 -27.78 -9.27 9.32
CA GLU A 268 -26.89 -9.66 8.21
C GLU A 268 -25.91 -10.78 8.62
N ALA A 269 -25.74 -11.77 7.75
CA ALA A 269 -24.82 -12.89 7.99
C ALA A 269 -23.34 -12.44 8.09
N GLN A 270 -23.00 -11.35 7.41
CA GLN A 270 -21.70 -10.68 7.50
C GLN A 270 -21.93 -9.24 7.90
N THR A 271 -21.63 -8.90 9.15
CA THR A 271 -21.85 -7.56 9.68
C THR A 271 -20.79 -6.56 9.22
N SER A 272 -19.64 -7.02 8.73
CA SER A 272 -18.53 -6.19 8.27
C SER A 272 -18.05 -6.60 6.89
N GLN A 273 -17.89 -5.64 5.97
CA GLN A 273 -17.42 -5.86 4.60
C GLN A 273 -16.29 -4.90 4.24
N ARG A 274 -15.25 -5.39 3.56
CA ARG A 274 -14.12 -4.55 3.12
C ARG A 274 -14.47 -3.80 1.84
N GLU A 275 -14.11 -2.54 1.76
CA GLU A 275 -14.29 -1.70 0.58
C GLU A 275 -12.94 -1.42 -0.06
N ILE A 276 -12.83 -1.74 -1.35
CA ILE A 276 -11.66 -1.45 -2.16
C ILE A 276 -12.16 -0.64 -3.37
N PHE A 277 -12.10 0.68 -3.24
CA PHE A 277 -12.55 1.59 -4.28
C PHE A 277 -11.42 2.49 -4.79
N PHE A 278 -11.66 3.09 -5.94
CA PHE A 278 -10.77 3.99 -6.64
C PHE A 278 -11.59 5.18 -7.11
N ALA A 279 -11.17 6.38 -6.74
CA ALA A 279 -11.76 7.60 -7.28
C ALA A 279 -11.16 7.94 -8.65
N SER A 280 -11.98 8.53 -9.52
CA SER A 280 -11.53 9.11 -10.78
C SER A 280 -10.61 10.31 -10.55
N GLU A 281 -9.81 10.68 -11.56
CA GLU A 281 -8.86 11.81 -11.46
C GLU A 281 -9.53 13.15 -11.17
N ASP A 282 -10.79 13.33 -11.58
CA ASP A 282 -11.60 14.53 -11.31
C ASP A 282 -12.35 14.46 -9.97
N GLY A 283 -12.26 13.33 -9.26
CA GLY A 283 -12.94 13.10 -8.00
C GLY A 283 -14.46 13.04 -8.07
N GLN A 284 -15.06 12.86 -9.26
CA GLN A 284 -16.52 12.83 -9.45
C GLN A 284 -17.11 11.43 -9.47
N GLN A 285 -16.27 10.39 -9.54
CA GLN A 285 -16.70 9.00 -9.56
C GLN A 285 -15.83 8.19 -8.60
N ILE A 286 -16.47 7.24 -7.91
CA ILE A 286 -15.79 6.25 -7.07
C ILE A 286 -16.29 4.88 -7.53
N GLU A 287 -15.37 4.02 -7.93
CA GLU A 287 -15.67 2.68 -8.43
C GLU A 287 -14.85 1.61 -7.71
N GLY A 288 -15.39 0.39 -7.63
CA GLY A 288 -14.67 -0.76 -7.12
C GLY A 288 -15.59 -1.75 -6.45
N ARG A 289 -15.10 -2.49 -5.44
CA ARG A 289 -15.82 -3.61 -4.86
C ARG A 289 -15.90 -3.55 -3.35
N ARG A 290 -17.06 -3.95 -2.85
CA ARG A 290 -17.27 -4.31 -1.46
C ARG A 290 -17.22 -5.83 -1.36
N LEU A 291 -16.25 -6.37 -0.63
CA LEU A 291 -16.01 -7.81 -0.53
C LEU A 291 -17.00 -8.44 0.44
N LEU A 292 -17.60 -9.55 0.03
CA LEU A 292 -18.55 -10.28 0.87
C LEU A 292 -17.88 -10.98 2.07
N THR A 293 -16.61 -11.39 1.92
CA THR A 293 -15.79 -11.99 2.98
C THR A 293 -14.43 -11.32 3.09
N ALA A 294 -13.65 -11.70 4.10
CA ALA A 294 -12.27 -11.24 4.26
C ALA A 294 -11.34 -11.66 3.09
N TYR A 295 -11.73 -12.68 2.32
CA TYR A 295 -10.92 -13.26 1.26
C TYR A 295 -11.38 -12.82 -0.14
N GLY A 296 -12.67 -12.52 -0.32
CA GLY A 296 -13.27 -12.11 -1.59
C GLY A 296 -14.77 -12.39 -1.58
N ASP A 297 -15.33 -12.77 -2.73
CA ASP A 297 -16.76 -13.11 -2.87
C ASP A 297 -17.02 -14.62 -2.77
N LEU A 298 -16.00 -15.40 -2.39
CA LEU A 298 -16.15 -16.81 -2.09
C LEU A 298 -16.78 -16.96 -0.70
N ALA A 299 -17.95 -17.60 -0.67
CA ALA A 299 -18.61 -18.10 0.54
C ALA A 299 -17.89 -19.34 1.08
#